data_AF-A0A9E1TBG9-F1
#
_entry.id   AF-A0A9E1TBG9-F1
#
_cell.length_a   1.000
_cell.length_b   1.000
_cell.length_c   1.000
_cell.angle_alpha   90.00
_cell.angle_beta   90.00
_cell.angle_gamma   90.00
#
_symmetry.space_group_name_H-M   'P 1'
#
loop_
_entity.id
_entity.type
_entity.pdbx_description
1 polymer ?
#
loop_
_entity_poly.entity_id
_entity_poly.type
_entity_poly.pdbx_seq_one_letter_code
_entity_poly.pdbx_strand_id
1 'polypeptide(L)'
;MLDLGWTELLVIGIVALIVVGPKDLPVLFRNVGKYVGKAKGMAREFSSAMNQAADEAGVKDIQRGLKTATNPVGSAMDGIKGAAKDITSSLSDLDADSETGRLAAQKTEERAANAKKFQAATARVEAERRASDAQEALDKAKAAEADLAAKSAKES
;
A
#
# COMPACT_ATOMS: atom_id res chain seq x y z
N MET A 1 7.64 4.16 17.17
CA MET A 1 7.79 2.80 16.61
C MET A 1 6.80 1.94 17.35
N LEU A 2 5.71 1.52 16.68
CA LEU A 2 4.75 0.58 17.24
C LEU A 2 5.13 -0.79 16.69
N ASP A 3 6.12 -1.41 17.34
CA ASP A 3 6.50 -2.81 17.09
C ASP A 3 5.41 -3.71 17.71
N LEU A 4 4.22 -3.68 17.11
CA LEU A 4 3.10 -4.56 17.45
C LEU A 4 3.31 -5.89 16.71
N GLY A 5 4.25 -6.67 17.21
CA GLY A 5 4.53 -8.03 16.76
C GLY A 5 3.57 -9.05 17.37
N TRP A 6 3.63 -10.28 16.84
CA TRP A 6 2.96 -11.44 17.44
C TRP A 6 3.41 -11.68 18.89
N THR A 7 4.68 -11.38 19.18
CA THR A 7 5.28 -11.54 20.51
C THR A 7 4.68 -10.57 21.53
N GLU A 8 4.52 -9.29 21.19
CA GLU A 8 3.91 -8.28 22.06
C GLU A 8 2.44 -8.59 22.35
N LEU A 9 1.68 -9.04 21.34
CA LEU A 9 0.31 -9.50 21.55
C LEU A 9 0.23 -10.68 22.52
N LEU A 10 1.21 -11.60 22.48
CA LEU A 10 1.30 -12.73 23.40
C LEU A 10 1.58 -12.26 24.83
N VAL A 11 2.52 -11.32 25.01
CA VAL A 11 2.83 -10.72 26.33
C VAL A 11 1.59 -10.01 26.90
N ILE A 12 0.90 -9.21 26.10
CA ILE A 12 -0.35 -8.55 26.51
C ILE A 12 -1.42 -9.58 26.88
N GLY A 13 -1.53 -10.68 26.12
CA GLY A 13 -2.41 -11.79 26.42
C GLY A 13 -2.14 -12.43 27.78
N ILE A 14 -0.87 -12.70 28.10
CA ILE A 14 -0.47 -13.26 29.41
C ILE A 14 -0.82 -12.28 30.53
N VAL A 15 -0.47 -11.00 30.38
CA VAL A 15 -0.78 -9.96 31.38
C VAL A 15 -2.30 -9.86 31.60
N ALA A 16 -3.08 -9.88 30.53
CA ALA A 16 -4.53 -9.84 30.60
C ALA A 16 -5.11 -11.08 31.31
N LEU A 17 -4.53 -12.28 31.11
CA LEU A 17 -4.91 -13.49 31.83
C LEU A 17 -4.64 -13.40 33.33
N ILE A 18 -3.54 -12.75 33.74
CA ILE A 18 -3.21 -12.57 35.16
C ILE A 18 -4.14 -11.54 35.82
N VAL A 19 -4.36 -10.40 35.16
CA VAL A 19 -5.10 -9.27 35.73
C VAL A 19 -6.61 -9.55 35.75
N VAL A 20 -7.16 -10.02 34.63
CA VAL A 20 -8.61 -10.27 34.48
C VAL A 20 -8.98 -11.68 34.91
N GLY A 21 -8.07 -12.63 34.73
CA GLY A 21 -8.32 -14.05 34.99
C GLY A 21 -8.63 -14.84 33.71
N PRO A 22 -8.18 -16.11 33.61
CA PRO A 22 -8.34 -16.93 32.41
C PRO A 22 -9.80 -17.32 32.11
N LYS A 23 -10.68 -17.30 33.11
CA LYS A 23 -12.11 -17.61 32.95
C LYS A 23 -12.94 -16.40 32.55
N ASP A 24 -12.50 -15.19 32.90
CA ASP A 24 -13.28 -13.98 32.71
C ASP A 24 -12.98 -13.29 31.36
N LEU A 25 -11.75 -13.43 30.83
CA LEU A 25 -11.40 -13.00 29.48
C LEU A 25 -12.34 -13.52 28.37
N PRO A 26 -12.64 -14.83 28.27
CA PRO A 26 -13.54 -15.34 27.24
C PRO A 26 -14.98 -14.84 27.41
N VAL A 27 -15.43 -14.62 28.65
CA VAL A 27 -16.75 -14.03 28.93
C VAL A 27 -16.78 -12.56 28.49
N LEU A 28 -15.72 -11.80 28.78
CA LEU A 28 -15.58 -10.41 28.39
C LEU A 28 -15.56 -10.24 26.87
N PHE A 29 -14.77 -11.05 26.16
CA PHE A 29 -14.76 -11.05 24.69
C PHE A 29 -16.13 -11.40 24.10
N ARG A 30 -16.85 -12.34 24.70
CA ARG A 30 -18.21 -12.68 24.25
C ARG A 30 -19.18 -11.53 24.47
N ASN A 31 -19.08 -10.82 25.59
CA ASN A 31 -19.92 -9.67 25.86
C ASN A 31 -19.62 -8.52 24.90
N VAL A 32 -18.36 -8.12 24.78
CA VAL A 32 -17.91 -7.10 23.81
C VAL A 32 -18.32 -7.48 22.40
N GLY A 33 -18.10 -8.73 22.00
CA GLY A 33 -18.48 -9.25 20.69
C GLY A 33 -19.99 -9.14 20.42
N LYS A 34 -20.85 -9.36 21.42
CA LYS A 34 -22.31 -9.16 21.28
C LYS A 34 -22.66 -7.69 21.04
N TYR A 35 -22.02 -6.75 21.74
CA TYR A 35 -22.25 -5.32 21.52
C TYR A 35 -21.74 -4.87 20.15
N VAL A 36 -20.52 -5.26 19.78
CA VAL A 36 -19.94 -4.98 18.46
C VAL A 36 -20.78 -5.60 17.35
N GLY A 37 -21.27 -6.83 17.53
CA GLY A 37 -22.14 -7.50 16.57
C GLY A 37 -23.46 -6.75 16.35
N LYS A 38 -24.10 -6.29 17.44
CA LYS A 38 -25.30 -5.45 17.37
C LYS A 38 -25.02 -4.12 16.68
N ALA A 39 -23.93 -3.44 17.04
CA ALA A 39 -23.53 -2.18 16.40
C ALA A 39 -23.25 -2.36 14.90
N LYS A 40 -22.60 -3.47 14.51
CA LYS A 40 -22.37 -3.82 13.10
C LYS A 40 -23.67 -4.12 12.36
N GLY A 41 -24.63 -4.77 13.00
CA GLY A 41 -25.98 -4.98 12.45
C GLY A 41 -26.68 -3.65 12.17
N MET A 42 -26.74 -2.78 13.18
CA MET A 42 -27.30 -1.43 13.04
C MET A 42 -26.58 -0.59 11.97
N ALA A 43 -25.25 -0.68 11.89
CA ALA A 43 -24.48 0.00 10.85
C ALA A 43 -24.78 -0.53 9.45
N ARG A 44 -25.06 -1.83 9.28
CA ARG A 44 -25.49 -2.40 8.00
C ARG A 44 -26.87 -1.89 7.60
N GLU A 45 -27.81 -1.84 8.53
CA GLU A 45 -29.16 -1.30 8.30
C GLU A 45 -29.09 0.19 7.94
N PHE A 46 -28.30 0.98 8.68
CA PHE A 46 -28.06 2.39 8.37
C PHE A 46 -27.37 2.55 7.01
N SER A 47 -26.36 1.75 6.72
CA SER A 47 -25.68 1.78 5.42
C SER A 47 -26.65 1.45 4.27
N SER A 48 -27.51 0.46 4.46
CA SER A 48 -28.54 0.10 3.48
C SER A 48 -29.55 1.23 3.27
N ALA A 49 -30.09 1.79 4.36
CA ALA A 49 -31.05 2.89 4.31
C ALA A 49 -30.42 4.17 3.72
N MET A 50 -29.17 4.47 4.09
CA MET A 50 -28.40 5.59 3.55
C MET A 50 -28.13 5.39 2.07
N ASN A 51 -27.77 4.20 1.61
CA ASN A 51 -27.57 3.92 0.18
C ASN A 51 -28.88 4.08 -0.62
N GLN A 52 -29.99 3.62 -0.06
CA GLN A 52 -31.31 3.73 -0.69
C GLN A 52 -31.77 5.20 -0.77
N ALA A 53 -31.60 5.95 0.33
CA ALA A 53 -31.81 7.39 0.35
C ALA A 53 -30.81 8.16 -0.53
N ALA A 54 -29.57 7.68 -0.67
CA ALA A 54 -28.54 8.29 -1.51
C ALA A 54 -28.80 8.12 -3.00
N ASP A 55 -29.31 6.96 -3.40
CA ASP A 55 -29.74 6.70 -4.78
C ASP A 55 -31.00 7.51 -5.12
N GLU A 56 -31.88 7.80 -4.15
CA GLU A 56 -33.05 8.69 -4.35
C GLU A 56 -32.72 10.20 -4.24
N ALA A 57 -31.74 10.59 -3.42
CA ALA A 57 -31.40 11.99 -3.14
C ALA A 57 -30.12 12.51 -3.85
N GLY A 58 -29.54 11.77 -4.80
CA GLY A 58 -28.37 12.22 -5.58
C GLY A 58 -27.05 12.28 -4.81
N VAL A 59 -26.95 11.63 -3.65
CA VAL A 59 -25.78 11.68 -2.74
C VAL A 59 -24.55 10.95 -3.32
N LYS A 60 -24.73 10.20 -4.42
CA LYS A 60 -23.65 9.58 -5.21
C LYS A 60 -22.59 10.60 -5.64
N ASP A 61 -23.00 11.85 -5.87
CA ASP A 61 -22.10 12.95 -6.25
C ASP A 61 -21.27 13.47 -5.06
N ILE A 62 -21.85 13.47 -3.86
CA ILE A 62 -21.13 13.80 -2.61
C ILE A 62 -20.11 12.70 -2.29
N GLN A 63 -20.48 11.43 -2.48
CA GLN A 63 -19.58 10.29 -2.26
C GLN A 63 -18.41 10.29 -3.26
N ARG A 64 -18.66 10.63 -4.53
CA ARG A 64 -17.61 10.86 -5.53
C ARG A 64 -16.73 12.05 -5.19
N GLY A 65 -17.32 13.16 -4.76
CA GLY A 65 -16.59 14.35 -4.30
C GLY A 65 -15.64 14.04 -3.14
N LEU A 66 -16.13 13.30 -2.14
CA LEU A 66 -15.33 12.91 -0.97
C LEU A 66 -14.22 11.91 -1.34
N LYS A 67 -14.49 10.96 -2.24
CA LYS A 67 -13.49 9.99 -2.73
C LYS A 67 -12.39 10.68 -3.55
N THR A 68 -12.75 11.67 -4.37
CA THR A 68 -11.79 12.51 -5.10
C THR A 68 -11.00 13.44 -4.18
N ALA A 69 -11.62 13.98 -3.12
CA ALA A 69 -10.92 14.82 -2.14
C ALA A 69 -9.94 14.03 -1.28
N THR A 70 -10.27 12.78 -0.91
CA THR A 70 -9.45 11.95 -0.03
C THR A 70 -8.42 11.10 -0.77
N ASN A 71 -8.63 10.81 -2.05
CA ASN A 71 -7.65 10.11 -2.88
C ASN A 71 -7.73 10.57 -4.36
N PRO A 72 -7.25 11.79 -4.67
CA PRO A 72 -7.35 12.35 -6.03
C PRO A 72 -6.56 11.53 -7.04
N VAL A 73 -5.42 10.97 -6.64
CA VAL A 73 -4.58 10.11 -7.49
C VAL A 73 -5.27 8.78 -7.75
N GLY A 74 -5.85 8.15 -6.73
CA GLY A 74 -6.60 6.90 -6.89
C GLY A 74 -7.81 7.06 -7.81
N SER A 75 -8.59 8.13 -7.65
CA SER A 75 -9.73 8.41 -8.53
C SER A 75 -9.31 8.69 -9.98
N ALA A 76 -8.21 9.43 -10.19
CA ALA A 76 -7.65 9.64 -11.53
C ALA A 76 -7.15 8.33 -12.16
N MET A 77 -6.48 7.47 -11.38
CA MET A 77 -6.03 6.15 -11.84
C MET A 77 -7.19 5.21 -12.14
N ASP A 78 -8.26 5.23 -11.35
CA ASP A 78 -9.49 4.45 -11.62
C ASP A 78 -10.12 4.88 -12.95
N GLY A 79 -10.19 6.19 -13.22
CA GLY A 79 -10.67 6.73 -14.49
C GLY A 79 -9.79 6.34 -15.69
N ILE A 80 -8.46 6.45 -15.55
CA ILE A 80 -7.50 6.02 -16.57
C ILE A 80 -7.60 4.52 -16.81
N LYS A 81 -7.75 3.70 -15.76
CA LYS A 81 -7.90 2.25 -15.88
C LYS A 81 -9.22 1.87 -16.55
N GLY A 82 -10.29 2.60 -16.27
CA GLY A 82 -11.58 2.44 -16.98
C GLY A 82 -11.44 2.73 -18.47
N ALA A 83 -10.94 3.92 -18.83
CA ALA A 83 -10.73 4.30 -20.23
C ALA A 83 -9.75 3.37 -20.96
N ALA A 84 -8.67 2.95 -20.29
CA ALA A 84 -7.74 1.98 -20.84
C ALA A 84 -8.40 0.62 -21.07
N LYS A 85 -9.27 0.16 -20.16
CA LYS A 85 -10.04 -1.08 -20.32
C LYS A 85 -11.01 -0.97 -21.49
N ASP A 86 -11.74 0.15 -21.63
CA ASP A 86 -12.68 0.36 -22.72
C ASP A 86 -11.97 0.40 -24.07
N ILE A 87 -10.85 1.11 -24.16
CA ILE A 87 -9.98 1.12 -25.35
C ILE A 87 -9.45 -0.28 -25.63
N THR A 88 -8.99 -1.01 -24.61
CA THR A 88 -8.50 -2.39 -24.80
C THR A 88 -9.61 -3.30 -25.29
N SER A 89 -10.83 -3.19 -24.75
CA SER A 89 -11.98 -3.99 -25.17
C SER A 89 -12.37 -3.66 -26.60
N SER A 90 -12.49 -2.38 -26.96
CA SER A 90 -12.74 -1.98 -28.34
C SER A 90 -11.64 -2.45 -29.29
N LEU A 91 -10.37 -2.38 -28.90
CA LEU A 91 -9.25 -2.88 -29.71
C LEU A 91 -9.19 -4.42 -29.77
N SER A 92 -9.71 -5.12 -28.77
CA SER A 92 -9.81 -6.59 -28.77
C SER A 92 -10.88 -7.09 -29.76
N ASP A 93 -11.87 -6.24 -30.04
CA ASP A 93 -12.89 -6.48 -31.07
C ASP A 93 -12.42 -6.07 -32.49
N LEU A 94 -11.25 -5.44 -32.64
CA LEU A 94 -10.64 -5.16 -33.94
C LEU A 94 -9.71 -6.31 -34.36
N ASP A 95 -9.91 -6.83 -35.58
CA ASP A 95 -9.05 -7.85 -36.18
C ASP A 95 -7.56 -7.43 -36.19
N ALA A 96 -6.74 -8.27 -35.55
CA ALA A 96 -5.29 -8.09 -35.41
C ALA A 96 -4.53 -8.07 -36.75
N ASP A 97 -5.15 -8.54 -37.83
CA ASP A 97 -4.56 -8.61 -39.18
C ASP A 97 -4.81 -7.36 -40.06
N SER A 98 -5.57 -6.37 -39.57
CA SER A 98 -5.75 -5.09 -40.27
C SER A 98 -4.47 -4.23 -40.24
N GLU A 99 -4.26 -3.39 -41.25
CA GLU A 99 -3.16 -2.39 -41.30
C GLU A 99 -3.06 -1.58 -40.00
N THR A 100 -4.20 -1.24 -39.40
CA THR A 100 -4.31 -0.55 -38.11
C THR A 100 -3.82 -1.40 -36.94
N GLY A 101 -4.13 -2.71 -36.93
CA GLY A 101 -3.65 -3.67 -35.91
C GLY A 101 -2.13 -3.87 -35.96
N ARG A 102 -1.55 -3.94 -37.16
CA ARG A 102 -0.10 -4.07 -37.36
C ARG A 102 0.67 -2.82 -36.94
N LEU A 103 0.13 -1.64 -37.22
CA LEU A 103 0.69 -0.35 -36.76
C LEU A 103 0.55 -0.18 -35.23
N ALA A 104 -0.55 -0.64 -34.65
CA ALA A 104 -0.73 -0.65 -33.20
C ALA A 104 0.24 -1.62 -32.49
N ALA A 105 0.48 -2.80 -33.07
CA ALA A 105 1.46 -3.76 -32.57
C ALA A 105 2.89 -3.19 -32.61
N GLN A 106 3.31 -2.58 -33.72
CA GLN A 106 4.62 -1.92 -33.83
C GLN A 106 4.81 -0.81 -32.79
N LYS A 107 3.82 0.07 -32.62
CA LYS A 107 3.89 1.14 -31.61
C LYS A 107 3.90 0.60 -30.17
N THR A 108 3.26 -0.54 -29.93
CA THR A 108 3.25 -1.21 -28.62
C THR A 108 4.62 -1.82 -28.32
N GLU A 109 5.26 -2.45 -29.31
CA GLU A 109 6.62 -2.96 -29.19
C GLU A 109 7.66 -1.84 -28.99
N GLU A 110 7.54 -0.73 -29.71
CA GLU A 110 8.43 0.43 -29.55
C GLU A 110 8.29 1.05 -28.16
N ARG A 111 7.06 1.19 -27.66
CA ARG A 111 6.80 1.66 -26.28
C ARG A 111 7.32 0.68 -25.23
N ALA A 112 7.18 -0.62 -25.47
CA ALA A 112 7.71 -1.65 -24.57
C ALA A 112 9.26 -1.63 -24.54
N ALA A 113 9.91 -1.41 -25.69
CA ALA A 113 11.36 -1.26 -25.78
C ALA A 113 11.84 0.01 -25.06
N ASN A 114 11.15 1.14 -25.23
CA ASN A 114 11.47 2.39 -24.54
C ASN A 114 11.22 2.29 -23.02
N ALA A 115 10.16 1.63 -22.59
CA ALA A 115 9.89 1.38 -21.17
C ALA A 115 10.99 0.52 -20.52
N LYS A 116 11.46 -0.54 -21.21
CA LYS A 116 12.58 -1.36 -20.73
C LYS A 116 13.89 -0.57 -20.64
N LYS A 117 14.17 0.33 -21.60
CA LYS A 117 15.34 1.22 -21.54
C LYS A 117 15.27 2.19 -20.37
N PHE A 118 14.12 2.78 -20.12
CA PHE A 118 13.90 3.65 -18.96
C PHE A 118 14.06 2.89 -17.64
N GLN A 119 13.46 1.70 -17.51
CA GLN A 119 13.61 0.87 -16.32
C GLN A 119 15.06 0.44 -16.08
N ALA A 120 15.79 0.08 -17.14
CA ALA A 120 17.20 -0.27 -17.05
C ALA A 120 18.08 0.93 -16.66
N ALA A 121 17.79 2.13 -17.19
CA ALA A 121 18.48 3.36 -16.81
C ALA A 121 18.23 3.71 -15.33
N THR A 122 16.98 3.67 -14.89
CA THR A 122 16.62 3.92 -13.48
C THR A 122 17.24 2.89 -12.54
N ALA A 123 17.24 1.60 -12.92
CA ALA A 123 17.87 0.55 -12.12
C ALA A 123 19.38 0.72 -12.00
N ARG A 124 20.05 1.21 -13.05
CA ARG A 124 21.50 1.52 -13.02
C ARG A 124 21.79 2.70 -12.10
N VAL A 125 21.03 3.79 -12.20
CA VAL A 125 21.18 4.96 -11.33
C VAL A 125 20.97 4.59 -9.86
N GLU A 126 19.98 3.75 -9.57
CA GLU A 126 19.71 3.28 -8.20
C GLU A 126 20.83 2.36 -7.68
N ALA A 127 21.37 1.47 -8.52
CA ALA A 127 22.50 0.61 -8.14
C ALA A 127 23.78 1.41 -7.88
N GLU A 128 24.05 2.44 -8.70
CA GLU A 128 25.20 3.33 -8.54
C GLU A 128 25.10 4.17 -7.27
N ARG A 129 23.91 4.68 -6.96
CA ARG A 129 23.64 5.39 -5.70
C ARG A 129 23.87 4.51 -4.48
N ARG A 130 23.36 3.26 -4.50
CA ARG A 130 23.57 2.30 -3.41
C ARG A 130 25.04 1.90 -3.24
N ALA A 131 25.81 1.83 -4.32
CA ALA A 131 27.24 1.56 -4.26
C ALA A 131 28.01 2.72 -3.63
N SER A 132 27.66 3.96 -3.98
CA SER A 132 28.21 5.18 -3.36
C SER A 132 27.88 5.25 -1.87
N ASP A 133 26.62 5.00 -1.50
CA ASP A 133 26.18 5.02 -0.09
C ASP A 133 26.89 3.93 0.73
N ALA A 134 27.14 2.76 0.14
CA ALA A 134 27.87 1.67 0.78
C ALA A 134 29.36 1.98 0.98
N GLN A 135 30.00 2.65 0.02
CA GLN A 135 31.39 3.11 0.19
C GLN A 135 31.49 4.17 1.27
N GLU A 136 30.59 5.15 1.29
CA GLU A 136 30.56 6.19 2.31
C GLU A 136 30.35 5.61 3.72
N ALA A 137 29.52 4.57 3.85
CA ALA A 137 29.33 3.87 5.11
C ALA A 137 30.60 3.12 5.58
N LEU A 138 31.34 2.50 4.66
CA LEU A 138 32.61 1.82 4.97
C LEU A 138 33.71 2.81 5.36
N ASP A 139 33.78 3.97 4.71
CA ASP A 139 34.75 5.01 5.05
C ASP A 139 34.47 5.64 6.42
N LYS A 140 33.18 5.86 6.75
CA LYS A 140 32.78 6.28 8.11
C LYS A 140 33.10 5.23 9.17
N ALA A 141 32.90 3.94 8.87
CA ALA A 141 33.24 2.86 9.79
C ALA A 141 34.75 2.80 10.06
N LYS A 142 35.59 2.89 9.03
CA LYS A 142 37.06 2.92 9.18
C LYS A 142 37.56 4.15 9.94
N ALA A 143 36.96 5.32 9.70
CA ALA A 143 37.28 6.52 10.45
C ALA A 143 36.95 6.37 11.95
N ALA A 144 35.79 5.80 12.27
CA ALA A 144 35.41 5.52 13.66
C ALA A 144 36.35 4.49 14.34
N GLU A 145 36.80 3.46 13.63
CA GLU A 145 37.78 2.50 14.14
C GLU A 145 39.15 3.14 14.41
N ALA A 146 39.61 4.04 13.52
CA ALA A 146 40.85 4.79 13.71
C ALA A 146 40.79 5.74 14.92
N ASP A 147 39.66 6.43 15.12
CA ASP A 147 39.42 7.29 16.30
C ASP A 147 39.37 6.49 17.61
N LEU A 148 38.80 5.27 17.59
CA LEU A 148 38.79 4.37 18.75
C LEU A 148 40.19 3.86 19.09
N ALA A 149 41.01 3.51 18.08
CA ALA A 149 42.40 3.08 18.26
C ALA A 149 43.31 4.22 18.75
N ALA A 150 43.09 5.46 18.29
CA ALA A 150 43.83 6.62 18.76
C ALA A 150 43.49 7.00 20.22
N LYS A 151 42.24 6.78 20.65
CA LYS A 151 41.83 6.97 22.05
C LYS A 151 42.42 5.92 22.99
N SER A 152 42.47 4.64 22.58
CA SER A 152 43.03 3.58 23.43
C SER A 152 44.54 3.69 23.62
N ALA A 153 45.28 4.21 22.63
CA ALA A 153 46.72 4.48 22.75
C ALA A 153 47.07 5.69 23.65
N LYS A 154 46.08 6.50 24.03
CA LYS A 154 46.28 7.70 24.89
C LYS A 154 45.94 7.44 26.36
N GLU A 155 45.35 6.29 26.68
CA GLU A 155 45.01 5.85 28.04
C GLU A 155 46.03 4.85 28.64
N SER A 156 47.09 4.50 27.90
CA SER A 156 48.25 3.70 28.34
C SER A 156 49.49 4.56 28.50
#